data_AF-A0A1L9NXY1-F1
#
_entry.id   AF-A0A1L9NXY1-F1
#
_cell.length_a   1.000
_cell.length_b   1.000
_cell.length_c   1.000
_cell.angle_alpha   90.00
_cell.angle_beta   90.00
_cell.angle_gamma   90.00
#
_symmetry.space_group_name_H-M   'P 1'
#
loop_
_entity.id
_entity.type
_entity.pdbx_description
1 polymer ?
#
loop_
_entity_poly.entity_id
_entity_poly.type
_entity_poly.pdbx_seq_one_letter_code
_entity_poly.pdbx_strand_id
1 'polypeptide(L)'
;MRKFLAILAVLATPALGEIEQGRDLMEQGRFEEAREAFWPAARSGNADAEELIGVMYALGLGVAQDYERAFEWYLRSAMKGHPGAQSGVGWYYEVGLGMPAPDLTRAYLWYVLSAIGGDPDAAISQEEVVKKMTQEQIDKAHVLIDDYRVWMYPFR
;
A
#
# COMPACT_ATOMS: atom_id res chain seq x y z
N MET A 1 38.25 31.31 -15.16
CA MET A 1 37.03 30.50 -15.34
C MET A 1 37.33 29.04 -15.00
N ARG A 2 36.97 28.56 -13.80
CA ARG A 2 37.00 27.13 -13.47
C ARG A 2 35.58 26.71 -13.13
N LYS A 3 34.97 25.93 -14.02
CA LYS A 3 33.67 25.29 -13.80
C LYS A 3 33.88 24.18 -12.79
N PHE A 4 33.28 24.29 -11.61
CA PHE A 4 33.17 23.17 -10.68
C PHE A 4 32.02 22.28 -11.16
N LEU A 5 32.34 21.04 -11.49
CA LEU A 5 31.37 19.98 -11.76
C LEU A 5 30.93 19.46 -10.38
N ALA A 6 29.68 19.71 -9.99
CA ALA A 6 29.10 19.07 -8.81
C ALA A 6 28.64 17.67 -9.20
N ILE A 7 29.36 16.65 -8.77
CA ILE A 7 28.92 15.26 -8.84
C ILE A 7 28.01 15.05 -7.62
N LEU A 8 26.71 14.92 -7.87
CA LEU A 8 25.74 14.55 -6.85
C LEU A 8 25.88 13.05 -6.60
N ALA A 9 26.62 12.67 -5.56
CA ALA A 9 26.63 11.29 -5.09
C ALA A 9 25.33 11.04 -4.31
N VAL A 10 24.44 10.21 -4.89
CA VAL A 10 23.26 9.73 -4.18
C VAL A 10 23.74 8.72 -3.13
N LEU A 11 23.91 9.18 -1.89
CA LEU A 11 24.17 8.30 -0.75
C LEU A 11 22.87 7.59 -0.41
N ALA A 12 22.83 6.26 -0.56
CA ALA A 12 21.74 5.45 -0.02
C ALA A 12 21.62 5.73 1.48
N THR A 13 20.43 6.16 1.91
CA THR A 13 20.17 6.44 3.33
C THR A 13 20.09 5.13 4.10
N PRO A 14 20.49 5.09 5.39
CA PRO A 14 20.49 3.86 6.20
C PRO A 14 19.12 3.15 6.18
N ALA A 15 18.03 3.91 6.19
CA ALA A 15 16.66 3.41 6.19
C ALA A 15 16.29 2.58 4.94
N LEU A 16 16.83 2.90 3.76
CA LEU A 16 16.59 2.09 2.56
C LEU A 16 17.34 0.76 2.63
N GLY A 17 18.56 0.75 3.18
CA GLY A 17 19.32 -0.48 3.39
C GLY A 17 18.66 -1.43 4.39
N GLU A 18 17.98 -0.90 5.41
CA GLU A 18 17.27 -1.69 6.41
C GLU A 18 16.00 -2.36 5.87
N ILE A 19 15.27 -1.72 4.94
CA ILE A 19 14.08 -2.32 4.31
C ILE A 19 14.49 -3.46 3.36
N GLU A 20 15.51 -3.27 2.52
CA GLU A 20 15.98 -4.33 1.62
C GLU A 20 16.51 -5.54 2.42
N GLN A 21 17.26 -5.30 3.50
CA GLN A 21 17.67 -6.37 4.41
C GLN A 21 16.46 -7.11 4.99
N GLY A 22 15.41 -6.39 5.40
CA GLY A 22 14.19 -7.01 5.88
C GLY A 22 13.49 -7.88 4.82
N ARG A 23 13.49 -7.46 3.55
CA ARG A 23 12.95 -8.26 2.42
C ARG A 23 13.77 -9.54 2.22
N ASP A 24 15.10 -9.46 2.22
CA ASP A 24 15.97 -10.63 2.15
C ASP A 24 15.71 -11.62 3.30
N LEU A 25 15.45 -11.10 4.50
CA LEU A 25 15.08 -11.92 5.67
C LEU A 25 13.72 -12.60 5.48
N MET A 26 12.73 -11.92 4.87
CA MET A 26 11.45 -12.54 4.52
C MET A 26 11.63 -13.69 3.51
N GLU A 27 12.46 -13.52 2.49
CA GLU A 27 12.76 -14.57 1.50
C GLU A 27 13.44 -15.80 2.15
N GLN A 28 14.25 -15.56 3.18
CA GLN A 28 14.88 -16.60 3.99
C GLN A 28 13.94 -17.25 5.03
N GLY A 29 12.69 -16.78 5.15
CA GLY A 29 11.74 -17.23 6.16
C GLY A 29 12.04 -16.75 7.59
N ARG A 30 12.95 -15.79 7.75
CA ARG A 30 13.37 -15.20 9.03
C ARG A 30 12.45 -14.05 9.41
N PHE A 31 11.17 -14.37 9.59
CA PHE A 31 10.12 -13.35 9.67
C PHE A 31 10.21 -12.47 10.93
N GLU A 32 10.56 -13.00 12.09
CA GLU A 32 10.71 -12.17 13.29
C GLU A 32 11.80 -11.11 13.09
N GLU A 33 12.93 -11.48 12.49
CA GLU A 33 14.04 -10.57 12.21
C GLU A 33 13.69 -9.56 11.12
N ALA A 34 12.98 -9.99 10.07
CA ALA A 34 12.44 -9.09 9.06
C ALA A 34 11.54 -8.02 9.69
N ARG A 35 10.69 -8.41 10.65
CA ARG A 35 9.81 -7.46 11.36
C ARG A 35 10.62 -6.40 12.09
N GLU A 36 11.64 -6.83 12.82
CA GLU A 36 12.49 -5.93 13.59
C GLU A 36 13.29 -4.99 12.67
N ALA A 37 13.65 -5.44 11.46
CA ALA A 37 14.25 -4.58 10.44
C ALA A 37 13.25 -3.52 9.88
N PHE A 38 12.00 -3.90 9.62
CA PHE A 38 10.98 -2.95 9.13
C PHE A 38 10.49 -1.97 10.19
N TRP A 39 10.48 -2.39 11.46
CA TRP A 39 9.77 -1.69 12.52
C TRP A 39 10.18 -0.21 12.70
N PRO A 40 11.48 0.16 12.72
CA PRO A 40 11.88 1.57 12.86
C PRO A 40 11.37 2.44 11.71
N ALA A 41 11.44 1.95 10.46
CA ALA A 41 10.99 2.66 9.28
C ALA A 41 9.46 2.80 9.27
N ALA A 42 8.72 1.71 9.56
CA ALA A 42 7.27 1.73 9.65
C ALA A 42 6.79 2.71 10.73
N ARG A 43 7.44 2.70 11.91
CA ARG A 43 7.14 3.64 13.01
C ARG A 43 7.46 5.09 12.68
N SER A 44 8.37 5.32 11.73
CA SER A 44 8.72 6.65 11.22
C SER A 44 7.85 7.07 10.03
N GLY A 45 6.89 6.25 9.64
CA GLY A 45 5.95 6.54 8.58
C GLY A 45 6.44 6.27 7.16
N ASN A 46 7.48 5.44 6.99
CA ASN A 46 7.84 4.96 5.66
C ASN A 46 6.74 4.03 5.12
N ALA A 47 6.17 4.36 3.95
CA ALA A 47 5.01 3.65 3.41
C ALA A 47 5.33 2.20 2.99
N ASP A 48 6.53 1.94 2.44
CA ASP A 48 6.95 0.59 2.04
C ASP A 48 7.05 -0.32 3.27
N ALA A 49 7.65 0.17 4.36
CA ALA A 49 7.76 -0.58 5.60
C ALA A 49 6.40 -0.78 6.28
N GLU A 50 5.51 0.21 6.23
CA GLU A 50 4.13 0.07 6.72
C GLU A 50 3.34 -1.01 5.96
N GLU A 51 3.50 -1.06 4.63
CA GLU A 51 2.88 -2.09 3.79
C GLU A 51 3.38 -3.49 4.19
N LEU A 52 4.70 -3.64 4.36
CA LEU A 52 5.32 -4.89 4.76
C LEU A 52 4.85 -5.36 6.14
N ILE A 53 4.75 -4.46 7.12
CA ILE A 53 4.17 -4.80 8.43
C ILE A 53 2.70 -5.23 8.28
N GLY A 54 1.93 -4.60 7.38
CA GLY A 54 0.58 -5.03 7.02
C GLY A 54 0.54 -6.47 6.49
N VAL A 55 1.41 -6.82 5.54
CA VAL A 55 1.58 -8.19 5.01
C VAL A 55 1.86 -9.19 6.12
N MET A 56 2.77 -8.85 7.04
CA MET A 56 3.15 -9.74 8.12
C MET A 56 1.98 -10.06 9.05
N TYR A 57 1.15 -9.06 9.40
CA TYR A 57 -0.07 -9.30 10.17
C TYR A 57 -1.13 -10.07 9.37
N ALA A 58 -1.29 -9.78 8.07
CA ALA A 58 -2.28 -10.44 7.22
C ALA A 58 -2.00 -11.94 7.07
N LEU A 59 -0.72 -12.33 7.03
CA LEU A 59 -0.27 -13.70 6.78
C LEU A 59 0.25 -14.42 8.03
N GLY A 60 0.36 -13.74 9.18
CA GLY A 60 0.93 -14.31 10.40
C GLY A 60 2.43 -14.60 10.31
N LEU A 61 3.18 -13.76 9.59
CA LEU A 61 4.62 -13.95 9.36
C LEU A 61 5.41 -13.31 10.50
N GLY A 62 5.96 -14.11 11.40
CA GLY A 62 6.74 -13.61 12.54
C GLY A 62 5.90 -12.83 13.57
N VAL A 63 4.58 -12.82 13.42
CA VAL A 63 3.59 -12.25 14.33
C VAL A 63 2.33 -13.11 14.30
N ALA A 64 1.52 -13.04 15.35
CA ALA A 64 0.17 -13.62 15.30
C ALA A 64 -0.64 -12.94 14.18
N GLN A 65 -1.32 -13.74 13.36
CA GLN A 65 -2.19 -13.24 12.29
C GLN A 65 -3.29 -12.37 12.89
N ASP A 66 -3.50 -11.20 12.30
CA ASP A 66 -4.47 -10.22 12.75
C ASP A 66 -4.91 -9.32 11.59
N TYR A 67 -6.10 -9.58 11.07
CA TYR A 67 -6.63 -8.88 9.91
C TYR A 67 -6.99 -7.42 10.21
N GLU A 68 -7.39 -7.10 11.44
CA GLU A 68 -7.72 -5.72 11.82
C GLU A 68 -6.44 -4.88 11.85
N ARG A 69 -5.38 -5.38 12.50
CA ARG A 69 -4.07 -4.72 12.49
C ARG A 69 -3.47 -4.62 11.09
N ALA A 70 -3.60 -5.68 10.29
CA ALA A 70 -3.13 -5.64 8.89
C ALA A 70 -3.83 -4.52 8.10
N PHE A 71 -5.16 -4.43 8.21
CA PHE A 71 -5.92 -3.36 7.57
C PHE A 71 -5.48 -1.97 8.01
N GLU A 72 -5.24 -1.76 9.32
CA GLU A 72 -4.75 -0.48 9.83
C GLU A 72 -3.40 -0.08 9.21
N TRP A 73 -2.45 -1.03 9.11
CA TRP A 73 -1.13 -0.77 8.51
C TRP A 73 -1.21 -0.52 7.01
N TYR A 74 -2.00 -1.32 6.29
CA TYR A 74 -2.27 -1.07 4.88
C TYR A 74 -2.90 0.30 4.66
N LEU A 75 -3.88 0.69 5.48
CA LEU A 75 -4.54 1.98 5.34
C LEU A 75 -3.56 3.15 5.56
N ARG A 76 -2.65 3.05 6.54
CA ARG A 76 -1.61 4.07 6.76
C ARG A 76 -0.69 4.24 5.56
N SER A 77 -0.23 3.12 4.99
CA SER A 77 0.63 3.12 3.80
C SER A 77 -0.12 3.62 2.56
N ALA A 78 -1.36 3.14 2.36
CA ALA A 78 -2.22 3.51 1.24
C ALA A 78 -2.56 5.01 1.23
N MET A 79 -2.75 5.61 2.41
CA MET A 79 -2.95 7.05 2.59
C MET A 79 -1.72 7.89 2.21
N LYS A 80 -0.55 7.28 2.03
CA LYS A 80 0.66 7.95 1.53
C LYS A 80 0.89 7.70 0.03
N GLY A 81 -0.08 7.08 -0.64
CA GLY A 81 -0.02 6.81 -2.07
C GLY A 81 0.74 5.55 -2.46
N HIS A 82 1.05 4.65 -1.50
CA HIS A 82 1.72 3.39 -1.82
C HIS A 82 0.77 2.45 -2.58
N PRO A 83 1.05 2.08 -3.85
CA PRO A 83 0.10 1.36 -4.69
C PRO A 83 -0.25 -0.05 -4.14
N GLY A 84 0.74 -0.86 -3.76
CA GLY A 84 0.48 -2.20 -3.22
C GLY A 84 -0.44 -2.20 -1.99
N ALA A 85 -0.21 -1.31 -1.04
CA ALA A 85 -1.10 -1.11 0.11
C ALA A 85 -2.51 -0.62 -0.29
N GLN A 86 -2.65 0.25 -1.30
CA GLN A 86 -3.95 0.64 -1.82
C GLN A 86 -4.71 -0.56 -2.41
N SER A 87 -4.04 -1.43 -3.18
CA SER A 87 -4.61 -2.70 -3.62
C SER A 87 -5.01 -3.61 -2.45
N GLY A 88 -4.19 -3.66 -1.40
CA GLY A 88 -4.51 -4.36 -0.15
C GLY A 88 -5.79 -3.84 0.48
N VAL A 89 -5.93 -2.52 0.66
CA VAL A 89 -7.15 -1.91 1.20
C VAL A 89 -8.36 -2.17 0.29
N GLY A 90 -8.19 -2.07 -1.03
CA GLY A 90 -9.23 -2.40 -2.00
C GLY A 90 -9.75 -3.82 -1.84
N TRP A 91 -8.84 -4.77 -1.66
CA TRP A 91 -9.18 -6.18 -1.44
C TRP A 91 -9.97 -6.40 -0.15
N TYR A 92 -9.58 -5.77 0.96
CA TYR A 92 -10.32 -5.85 2.23
C TYR A 92 -11.77 -5.40 2.07
N TYR A 93 -12.00 -4.30 1.34
CA TYR A 93 -13.36 -3.84 1.03
C TYR A 93 -14.10 -4.76 0.06
N GLU A 94 -13.42 -5.35 -0.93
CA GLU A 94 -14.04 -6.28 -1.87
C GLU A 94 -14.54 -7.55 -1.17
N VAL A 95 -13.74 -8.13 -0.29
CA VAL A 95 -14.11 -9.36 0.43
C VAL A 95 -14.90 -9.11 1.72
N GLY A 96 -14.90 -7.87 2.22
CA GLY A 96 -15.55 -7.51 3.48
C GLY A 96 -14.84 -8.05 4.72
N LEU A 97 -13.52 -8.25 4.67
CA LEU A 97 -12.76 -8.87 5.76
C LEU A 97 -12.65 -7.91 6.95
N GLY A 98 -13.15 -8.35 8.12
CA GLY A 98 -13.23 -7.49 9.32
C GLY A 98 -14.30 -6.39 9.22
N MET A 99 -15.19 -6.45 8.22
CA MET A 99 -16.26 -5.47 7.99
C MET A 99 -17.64 -6.14 8.12
N PRO A 100 -18.72 -5.38 8.37
CA PRO A 100 -20.08 -5.95 8.41
C PRO A 100 -20.54 -6.58 7.08
N ALA A 101 -20.03 -6.06 5.96
CA ALA A 101 -20.28 -6.55 4.60
C ALA A 101 -19.22 -5.99 3.64
N PRO A 102 -19.06 -6.59 2.43
CA PRO A 102 -18.31 -5.98 1.34
C PRO A 102 -18.78 -4.57 0.97
N ASP A 103 -17.84 -3.71 0.57
CA ASP A 103 -18.09 -2.35 0.05
C ASP A 103 -17.39 -2.17 -1.30
N LEU A 104 -18.09 -2.55 -2.37
CA LEU A 104 -17.53 -2.49 -3.73
C LEU A 104 -17.21 -1.06 -4.19
N THR A 105 -17.92 -0.05 -3.66
CA THR A 105 -17.64 1.37 -3.96
C THR A 105 -16.25 1.74 -3.46
N ARG A 106 -15.92 1.38 -2.21
CA ARG A 106 -14.58 1.63 -1.66
C ARG A 106 -13.52 0.73 -2.26
N ALA A 107 -13.85 -0.53 -2.56
CA ALA A 107 -12.94 -1.44 -3.25
C ALA A 107 -12.47 -0.84 -4.58
N TYR A 108 -13.42 -0.41 -5.42
CA TYR A 108 -13.14 0.22 -6.71
C TYR A 108 -12.34 1.51 -6.57
N LEU A 109 -12.71 2.39 -5.62
CA LEU A 109 -11.94 3.59 -5.29
C LEU A 109 -10.46 3.27 -5.07
N TRP A 110 -10.16 2.32 -4.19
CA TRP A 110 -8.78 2.01 -3.81
C TRP A 110 -8.00 1.32 -4.94
N TYR A 111 -8.63 0.45 -5.72
CA TYR A 111 -7.99 -0.13 -6.90
C TYR A 111 -7.69 0.92 -7.97
N VAL A 112 -8.57 1.90 -8.19
CA VAL A 112 -8.32 3.01 -9.12
C VAL A 112 -7.15 3.87 -8.65
N LEU A 113 -7.10 4.22 -7.36
CA LEU A 113 -5.97 4.98 -6.80
C LEU A 113 -4.66 4.19 -6.93
N SER A 114 -4.70 2.88 -6.70
CA SER A 114 -3.54 1.98 -6.86
C SER A 114 -3.04 1.94 -8.30
N ALA A 115 -3.95 1.80 -9.27
CA ALA A 115 -3.61 1.82 -10.70
C ALA A 115 -3.01 3.17 -11.12
N ILE A 116 -3.56 4.30 -10.63
CA ILE A 116 -2.97 5.64 -10.83
C ILE A 116 -1.57 5.71 -10.19
N GLY A 117 -1.41 5.09 -9.02
CA GLY A 117 -0.15 4.97 -8.28
C GLY A 117 0.92 4.14 -8.99
N GLY A 118 0.52 3.25 -9.91
CA GLY A 118 1.40 2.48 -10.78
C GLY A 118 1.43 0.98 -10.48
N ASP A 119 0.47 0.45 -9.72
CA ASP A 119 0.28 -0.99 -9.60
C ASP A 119 -0.41 -1.54 -10.87
N PRO A 120 0.26 -2.39 -11.68
CA PRO A 120 -0.33 -2.94 -12.89
C PRO A 120 -1.46 -3.94 -12.61
N ASP A 121 -1.41 -4.64 -11.48
CA ASP A 121 -2.41 -5.66 -11.12
C ASP A 121 -3.71 -5.01 -10.61
N ALA A 122 -3.62 -3.79 -10.10
CA ALA A 122 -4.76 -3.00 -9.70
C ALA A 122 -5.69 -2.64 -10.87
N ALA A 123 -5.15 -2.49 -12.09
CA ALA A 123 -5.95 -2.23 -13.29
C ALA A 123 -6.90 -3.39 -13.60
N ILE A 124 -6.44 -4.63 -13.43
CA ILE A 124 -7.28 -5.82 -13.57
C ILE A 124 -8.31 -5.87 -12.45
N SER A 125 -7.88 -5.55 -11.22
CA SER A 125 -8.75 -5.61 -10.04
C SER A 125 -9.93 -4.63 -10.12
N GLN A 126 -9.69 -3.38 -10.54
CA GLN A 126 -10.77 -2.41 -10.75
C GLN A 126 -11.73 -2.83 -11.88
N GLU A 127 -11.22 -3.45 -12.95
CA GLU A 127 -12.05 -3.94 -14.07
C GLU A 127 -12.95 -5.11 -13.65
N GLU A 128 -12.47 -5.99 -12.76
CA GLU A 128 -13.28 -7.09 -12.23
C GLU A 128 -14.31 -6.62 -11.21
N VAL A 129 -13.96 -5.66 -10.34
CA VAL A 129 -14.90 -5.13 -9.34
C VAL A 129 -16.03 -4.34 -10.01
N VAL A 130 -15.74 -3.50 -11.00
CA VAL A 130 -16.75 -2.65 -11.63
C VAL A 130 -17.86 -3.44 -12.31
N LYS A 131 -17.56 -4.66 -12.81
CA LYS A 131 -18.56 -5.59 -13.38
C LYS A 131 -19.61 -6.05 -12.36
N LYS A 132 -19.30 -5.99 -11.07
CA LYS A 132 -20.17 -6.41 -9.97
C LYS A 132 -20.97 -5.23 -9.38
N MET A 133 -20.70 -4.00 -9.83
CA MET A 133 -21.27 -2.78 -9.26
C MET A 133 -22.52 -2.33 -10.00
N THR A 134 -23.44 -1.67 -9.28
CA THR A 134 -24.53 -0.90 -9.89
C THR A 134 -24.01 0.43 -10.43
N GLN A 135 -24.75 1.05 -11.36
CA GLN A 135 -24.41 2.39 -11.84
C GLN A 135 -24.31 3.40 -10.68
N GLU A 136 -25.20 3.32 -9.70
CA GLU A 136 -25.17 4.21 -8.53
C GLU A 136 -23.88 4.04 -7.71
N GLN A 137 -23.38 2.82 -7.55
CA GLN A 137 -22.11 2.56 -6.86
C GLN A 137 -20.93 3.11 -7.67
N ILE A 138 -20.96 2.96 -9.00
CA ILE A 138 -19.93 3.49 -9.90
C ILE A 138 -19.89 5.01 -9.82
N ASP A 139 -21.04 5.68 -9.89
CA ASP A 139 -21.15 7.14 -9.80
C ASP A 139 -20.62 7.64 -8.45
N LYS A 140 -21.00 6.99 -7.34
CA LYS A 140 -20.48 7.31 -6.00
C LYS A 140 -18.97 7.11 -5.91
N ALA A 141 -18.43 6.05 -6.49
CA ALA A 141 -17.01 5.80 -6.46
C ALA A 141 -16.23 6.85 -7.25
N HIS A 142 -16.73 7.28 -8.41
CA HIS A 142 -16.09 8.36 -9.18
C HIS A 142 -15.99 9.67 -8.41
N VAL A 143 -17.03 10.05 -7.66
CA VAL A 143 -16.97 11.23 -6.77
C VAL A 143 -15.84 11.07 -5.75
N LEU A 144 -15.74 9.91 -5.09
CA LEU A 144 -14.67 9.66 -4.12
C LEU A 144 -13.28 9.63 -4.76
N ILE A 145 -13.16 9.06 -5.96
CA ILE A 145 -11.90 8.99 -6.70
C ILE A 145 -11.42 10.40 -7.02
N ASP A 146 -12.30 11.28 -7.51
CA ASP A 146 -11.96 12.66 -7.84
C ASP A 146 -11.50 13.43 -6.59
N ASP A 147 -12.16 13.22 -5.45
CA ASP A 147 -11.78 13.83 -4.17
C ASP A 147 -10.39 13.34 -3.69
N TYR A 148 -10.14 12.03 -3.72
CA TYR A 148 -8.92 11.44 -3.18
C TYR A 148 -7.72 11.62 -4.11
N ARG A 149 -7.93 11.49 -5.42
CA ARG A 149 -6.86 11.57 -6.43
C ARG A 149 -6.15 12.91 -6.36
N VAL A 150 -6.88 14.01 -6.22
CA VAL A 150 -6.28 15.36 -6.18
C VAL A 150 -5.32 15.52 -5.01
N TRP A 151 -5.63 14.91 -3.85
CA TRP A 151 -4.78 14.99 -2.67
C TRP A 151 -3.60 14.01 -2.74
N MET A 152 -3.82 12.77 -3.21
CA MET A 152 -2.77 11.74 -3.26
C MET A 152 -1.81 11.87 -4.43
N TYR A 153 -2.33 12.32 -5.58
CA TYR A 153 -1.61 12.38 -6.84
C TYR A 153 -1.79 13.74 -7.53
N PRO A 154 -1.42 14.86 -6.88
CA PRO A 154 -1.68 16.21 -7.40
C PRO A 154 -0.98 16.52 -8.75
N PHE A 155 -0.03 15.69 -9.17
CA PHE A 155 0.76 15.87 -10.38
C PHE A 155 0.59 14.72 -11.40
N ARG A 156 -0.40 13.83 -11.21
CA ARG A 156 -0.73 12.74 -12.16
C ARG A 156 -2.12 12.90 -12.78
#